data_AF-A0A662KIX9-F1
#
_entry.id   AF-A0A662KIX9-F1
#
_cell.length_a   1.000
_cell.length_b   1.000
_cell.length_c   1.000
_cell.angle_alpha   90.00
_cell.angle_beta   90.00
_cell.angle_gamma   90.00
#
_symmetry.space_group_name_H-M   'P 1'
#
loop_
_entity.id
_entity.type
_entity.pdbx_description
1 polymer ?
#
loop_
_entity_poly.entity_id
_entity_poly.type
_entity_poly.pdbx_seq_one_letter_code
_entity_poly.pdbx_strand_id
1 'polypeptide(L)'
;AEVVFSAIEYAKILGRRIAHVHLHDCDGKRPHLRLGDGRIDFETLFKVFAEIEKKRGDEITIVLENEGEAGAAYEEEWQKLKRLRAAYA
;
A
#
# COMPACT_ATOMS: atom_id res chain seq x y z
N ALA A 1 -2.63 -24.12 -11.12
CA ALA A 1 -2.38 -23.43 -9.84
C ALA A 1 -3.03 -22.06 -9.96
N GLU A 2 -3.93 -21.71 -9.05
CA GLU A 2 -4.49 -20.36 -9.00
C GLU A 2 -3.35 -19.41 -8.67
N VAL A 3 -3.15 -18.36 -9.49
CA VAL A 3 -2.12 -17.36 -9.22
C VAL A 3 -2.61 -16.54 -8.03
N VAL A 4 -2.00 -16.75 -6.87
CA VAL A 4 -2.33 -15.96 -5.67
C VAL A 4 -1.57 -14.64 -5.77
N PHE A 5 -2.30 -13.54 -5.85
CA PHE A 5 -1.74 -12.19 -5.86
C PHE A 5 -1.14 -11.85 -4.50
N SER A 6 0.13 -11.40 -4.48
CA SER A 6 0.80 -10.88 -3.28
C SER A 6 1.50 -9.56 -3.59
N ALA A 7 0.90 -8.44 -3.14
CA ALA A 7 1.48 -7.11 -3.31
C ALA A 7 2.92 -7.03 -2.75
N ILE A 8 3.20 -7.74 -1.67
CA ILE A 8 4.52 -7.82 -1.03
C ILE A 8 5.54 -8.50 -1.94
N GLU A 9 5.18 -9.62 -2.59
CA GLU A 9 6.09 -10.32 -3.49
C GLU A 9 6.39 -9.48 -4.74
N TYR A 10 5.37 -8.86 -5.33
CA TYR A 10 5.57 -7.94 -6.45
C TYR A 10 6.42 -6.73 -6.05
N ALA A 11 6.22 -6.17 -4.86
CA ALA A 11 7.05 -5.08 -4.36
C ALA A 11 8.53 -5.50 -4.27
N LYS A 12 8.81 -6.70 -3.76
CA LYS A 12 10.17 -7.26 -3.70
C LYS A 12 10.79 -7.49 -5.09
N ILE A 13 10.01 -7.99 -6.05
CA ILE A 13 10.45 -8.25 -7.44
C ILE A 13 10.76 -6.95 -8.19
N LEU A 14 9.87 -5.97 -8.07
CA LEU A 14 10.05 -4.67 -8.71
C LEU A 14 11.20 -3.89 -8.06
N GLY A 15 11.26 -3.92 -6.72
CA GLY A 15 12.32 -3.34 -5.93
C GLY A 15 12.55 -1.86 -6.28
N ARG A 16 13.79 -1.52 -6.62
CA ARG A 16 14.20 -0.13 -6.96
C ARG A 16 13.45 0.48 -8.15
N ARG A 17 12.70 -0.31 -8.93
CA ARG A 17 11.89 0.20 -10.06
C ARG A 17 10.59 0.86 -9.62
N ILE A 18 10.15 0.67 -8.38
CA ILE A 18 8.95 1.33 -7.85
C ILE A 18 9.28 2.79 -7.55
N ALA A 19 8.57 3.71 -8.19
CA ALA A 19 8.63 5.15 -7.94
C ALA A 19 7.29 5.73 -7.49
N HIS A 20 6.19 5.06 -7.84
CA HIS A 20 4.83 5.50 -7.57
C HIS A 20 3.93 4.29 -7.28
N VAL A 21 3.03 4.42 -6.31
CA VAL A 21 2.09 3.38 -5.90
C VAL A 21 0.72 4.01 -5.67
N HIS A 22 -0.31 3.44 -6.31
CA HIS A 22 -1.69 3.65 -5.91
C HIS A 22 -2.02 2.61 -4.84
N LEU A 23 -2.51 3.07 -3.70
CA LEU A 23 -2.76 2.26 -2.53
C LEU A 23 -4.26 2.17 -2.26
N HIS A 24 -4.76 0.95 -2.25
CA HIS A 24 -6.10 0.61 -1.83
C HIS A 24 -6.10 -0.80 -1.24
N ASP A 25 -7.04 -1.11 -0.35
CA ASP A 25 -7.17 -2.46 0.20
C ASP A 25 -8.09 -3.33 -0.67
N CYS A 26 -7.94 -4.64 -0.60
CA CYS A 26 -8.78 -5.61 -1.30
C CYS A 26 -8.89 -6.92 -0.53
N ASP A 27 -10.00 -7.63 -0.69
CA ASP A 27 -10.25 -8.94 -0.03
C ASP A 27 -10.06 -10.14 -0.98
N GLY A 28 -9.55 -9.88 -2.19
CA GLY A 28 -9.43 -10.84 -3.29
C GLY A 28 -10.68 -10.98 -4.16
N LYS A 29 -11.79 -10.31 -3.80
CA LYS A 29 -13.03 -10.27 -4.58
C LYS A 29 -13.43 -8.83 -4.94
N ARG A 30 -13.27 -7.90 -4.01
CA ARG A 30 -13.59 -6.48 -4.15
C ARG A 30 -12.31 -5.63 -4.00
N PRO A 31 -12.00 -4.76 -4.97
CA PRO A 31 -10.97 -3.74 -4.82
C PRO A 31 -11.49 -2.52 -4.05
N HIS A 32 -10.61 -1.54 -3.81
CA HIS A 32 -10.96 -0.22 -3.27
C HIS A 32 -11.69 -0.24 -1.92
N LEU A 33 -11.33 -1.18 -1.04
CA LEU A 33 -11.75 -1.19 0.36
C LEU A 33 -10.98 -0.14 1.16
N ARG A 34 -11.57 0.31 2.26
CA ARG A 34 -10.88 1.19 3.22
C ARG A 34 -9.65 0.49 3.77
N LEU A 35 -8.61 1.26 4.10
CA LEU A 35 -7.38 0.68 4.67
C LEU A 35 -7.68 -0.11 5.97
N GLY A 36 -7.39 -1.41 5.93
CA GLY A 36 -7.58 -2.35 7.02
C GLY A 36 -8.85 -3.19 6.94
N ASP A 37 -9.74 -2.91 5.98
CA ASP A 37 -10.99 -3.67 5.79
C ASP A 37 -10.81 -4.84 4.81
N GLY A 38 -9.69 -4.90 4.08
CA GLY A 38 -9.34 -5.99 3.18
C GLY A 38 -8.34 -6.96 3.80
N ARG A 39 -7.42 -7.45 2.98
CA ARG A 39 -6.45 -8.51 3.33
C ARG A 39 -5.00 -8.13 3.08
N ILE A 40 -4.73 -6.90 2.64
CA ILE A 40 -3.35 -6.47 2.42
C ILE A 40 -2.67 -6.26 3.78
N ASP A 41 -1.55 -6.95 3.98
CA ASP A 41 -0.65 -6.69 5.09
C ASP A 41 0.16 -5.41 4.81
N PHE A 42 -0.43 -4.26 5.14
CA PHE A 42 0.20 -2.96 4.94
C PHE A 42 1.45 -2.76 5.78
N GLU A 43 1.54 -3.36 6.97
CA GLU A 43 2.74 -3.23 7.80
C GLU A 43 3.96 -3.85 7.11
N THR A 44 3.82 -5.09 6.64
CA THR A 44 4.90 -5.76 5.91
C THR A 44 5.18 -5.08 4.57
N LEU A 45 4.15 -4.60 3.86
CA LEU A 45 4.33 -3.88 2.61
C LEU A 45 5.13 -2.59 2.81
N PHE A 46 4.83 -1.80 3.85
CA PHE A 46 5.54 -0.55 4.12
C PHE A 46 6.97 -0.78 4.61
N LYS A 47 7.24 -1.85 5.37
CA LYS A 47 8.63 -2.30 5.66
C LYS A 47 9.41 -2.58 4.37
N VAL A 48 8.77 -3.21 3.38
CA VAL A 48 9.40 -3.46 2.08
C VAL A 48 9.64 -2.16 1.31
N PHE A 49 8.69 -1.22 1.31
CA PHE A 49 8.87 0.09 0.68
C PHE A 49 10.03 0.87 1.30
N ALA A 50 10.13 0.92 2.63
CA ALA A 50 11.23 1.57 3.33
C ALA A 50 12.60 1.02 2.91
N GLU A 51 12.73 -0.31 2.82
CA GLU A 51 13.97 -0.95 2.35
C GLU A 51 14.28 -0.63 0.88
N ILE A 52 13.25 -0.45 0.05
CA ILE A 52 13.41 -0.02 -1.35
C ILE A 52 13.85 1.44 -1.42
N GLU A 53 13.20 2.34 -0.68
CA GLU A 53 13.51 3.77 -0.60
C GLU A 53 14.95 3.97 -0.14
N LYS A 54 15.38 3.28 0.93
CA LYS A 54 16.77 3.28 1.42
C LYS A 54 17.78 2.87 0.35
N LYS A 55 17.46 1.86 -0.46
CA LYS A 55 18.33 1.39 -1.56
C LYS A 55 18.30 2.30 -2.79
N ARG A 56 17.20 3.03 -3.00
CA ARG A 56 17.07 4.03 -4.06
C ARG A 56 17.75 5.35 -3.69
N GLY A 57 17.75 5.71 -2.40
CA GLY A 57 18.08 7.04 -1.94
C GLY A 57 17.01 8.08 -2.29
N ASP A 58 15.75 7.64 -2.49
CA ASP A 58 14.64 8.45 -2.95
C ASP A 58 13.31 7.85 -2.47
N GLU A 59 12.30 8.71 -2.27
CA GLU A 59 10.98 8.32 -1.76
C GLU A 59 10.13 7.66 -2.87
N ILE A 60 9.34 6.66 -2.50
CA ILE A 60 8.24 6.17 -3.32
C ILE A 60 7.05 7.06 -3.06
N THR A 61 6.47 7.65 -4.10
CA THR A 61 5.22 8.41 -3.92
C THR A 61 4.03 7.46 -3.76
N ILE A 62 3.16 7.70 -2.78
CA ILE A 62 1.95 6.90 -2.53
C ILE A 62 0.71 7.79 -2.63
N VAL A 63 -0.28 7.33 -3.39
CA VAL A 63 -1.59 7.96 -3.51
C VAL A 63 -2.66 7.00 -3.00
N LEU A 64 -3.58 7.47 -2.17
CA LEU A 64 -4.75 6.69 -1.73
C LEU A 64 -5.79 6.67 -2.85
N GLU A 65 -6.24 5.47 -3.22
CA GLU A 65 -7.22 5.25 -4.27
C GLU A 65 -8.49 4.63 -3.67
N ASN A 66 -9.40 5.49 -3.18
CA ASN A 66 -10.67 5.06 -2.60
C ASN A 66 -11.82 5.41 -3.53
N GLU A 67 -12.78 4.50 -3.69
CA GLU A 67 -14.00 4.78 -4.47
C GLU A 67 -14.97 5.67 -3.71
N GLY A 68 -15.63 6.59 -4.43
CA GLY A 68 -16.57 7.57 -3.86
C GLY A 68 -17.77 6.94 -3.15
N GLU A 69 -18.17 5.73 -3.52
CA GLU A 69 -19.24 4.98 -2.86
C GLU A 69 -18.83 4.43 -1.48
N ALA A 70 -17.54 4.39 -1.16
CA ALA A 70 -17.07 3.93 0.14
C ALA A 70 -17.40 4.90 1.28
N GLY A 71 -18.00 6.07 0.98
CA GLY A 71 -18.27 7.13 1.97
C GLY A 71 -17.03 7.41 2.82
N ALA A 72 -15.85 7.20 2.23
CA ALA A 72 -14.60 7.10 2.92
C ALA A 72 -14.28 8.48 3.47
N ALA A 73 -14.21 8.57 4.80
CA ALA A 73 -13.61 9.71 5.46
C ALA A 73 -12.14 9.75 5.03
N TYR A 74 -11.86 10.45 3.92
CA TYR A 74 -10.51 10.64 3.38
C TYR A 74 -9.53 11.04 4.48
N GLU A 75 -10.00 11.82 5.45
CA GLU A 75 -9.22 12.21 6.62
C GLU A 75 -8.81 11.01 7.49
N GLU A 76 -9.71 10.09 7.82
CA GLU A 76 -9.38 8.94 8.68
C GLU A 76 -8.38 8.00 8.01
N GLU A 77 -8.57 7.72 6.72
CA GLU A 77 -7.67 6.88 5.94
C GLU A 77 -6.33 7.57 5.69
N TRP A 78 -6.35 8.88 5.48
CA TRP A 78 -5.15 9.70 5.43
C TRP A 78 -4.37 9.64 6.75
N GLN A 79 -5.04 9.73 7.89
CA GLN A 79 -4.38 9.60 9.19
C GLN A 79 -3.81 8.19 9.41
N LYS A 80 -4.49 7.14 8.94
CA LYS A 80 -3.95 5.76 8.94
C LYS A 80 -2.68 5.67 8.09
N LEU A 81 -2.71 6.18 6.86
CA LEU A 81 -1.56 6.19 5.96
C LEU A 81 -0.37 6.95 6.57
N LYS A 82 -0.61 8.14 7.15
CA LYS A 82 0.42 8.91 7.83
C LYS A 82 1.09 8.14 8.96
N ARG A 83 0.31 7.40 9.77
CA ARG A 83 0.84 6.57 10.86
C ARG A 83 1.68 5.42 10.31
N LEU A 84 1.23 4.75 9.25
CA LEU A 84 1.98 3.69 8.59
C LEU A 84 3.30 4.21 8.02
N ARG A 85 3.28 5.35 7.33
CA ARG A 85 4.50 6.01 6.83
C ARG A 85 5.45 6.35 7.98
N ALA A 86 4.97 7.02 9.02
CA ALA A 86 5.82 7.44 10.13
C ALA A 86 6.43 6.27 10.91
N ALA A 87 5.76 5.11 10.95
CA ALA A 87 6.27 3.92 11.62
C ALA A 87 7.42 3.22 10.87
N TYR A 88 7.55 3.46 9.56
CA TYR A 88 8.46 2.73 8.68
C TYR A 88 9.37 3.60 7.81
N ALA A 89 9.28 4.93 7.91
CA ALA A 89 10.15 5.89 7.23
C ALA A 89 11.59 5.90 7.79
#